data_AF-A0A1G5S6P8-F1
#
_entry.id   AF-A0A1G5S6P8-F1
#
_cell.length_a   1.000
_cell.length_b   1.000
_cell.length_c   1.000
_cell.angle_alpha   90.00
_cell.angle_beta   90.00
_cell.angle_gamma   90.00
#
_symmetry.space_group_name_H-M   'P 1'
#
loop_
_entity.id
_entity.type
_entity.pdbx_description
1 polymer ?
#
loop_
_entity_poly.entity_id
_entity_poly.type
_entity_poly.pdbx_seq_one_letter_code
_entity_poly.pdbx_strand_id
1 'polypeptide(L)'
;MDKLHFDGKIISVQPRIRLTRSFDQFSHTYLGYAVRLEGEIDNRPSTFSVGIGKAAQAKHQLKVNDVISGACLPVADPSLEPVEFYKVSKLQVVSAGEAGSPSEPWELTPPELEVYRERGHRRLAARTYDTKCSSCCWGVRMAVEIIIDQWDPRGRVDYRDETFCYGPLSCKHYKAGAKRRVEGRKGMVYVEEDWVDEEMTGHREPDE
;
A
#
# COMPACT_ATOMS: atom_id res chain seq x y z
N MET A 1 1.68 19.55 18.42
CA MET A 1 2.80 18.66 18.06
C MET A 1 3.49 19.28 16.88
N ASP A 2 4.77 19.57 17.03
CA ASP A 2 5.59 20.06 15.93
C ASP A 2 5.80 18.92 14.93
N LYS A 3 5.85 19.29 13.65
CA LYS A 3 6.11 18.32 12.58
C LYS A 3 7.60 18.03 12.49
N LEU A 4 7.93 16.77 12.28
CA LEU A 4 9.29 16.32 11.99
C LEU A 4 9.64 16.72 10.56
N HIS A 5 10.85 17.20 10.33
CA HIS A 5 11.33 17.48 8.98
C HIS A 5 12.01 16.24 8.41
N PHE A 6 11.82 16.01 7.12
CA PHE A 6 12.46 14.91 6.43
C PHE A 6 12.97 15.33 5.07
N ASP A 7 14.00 14.64 4.62
CA ASP A 7 14.47 14.63 3.24
C ASP A 7 15.00 13.23 2.91
N GLY A 8 14.95 12.86 1.64
CA GLY A 8 15.43 11.54 1.24
C GLY A 8 15.13 11.19 -0.20
N LYS A 9 15.81 10.13 -0.64
CA LYS A 9 15.63 9.54 -1.95
C LYS A 9 14.51 8.51 -1.91
N ILE A 10 13.57 8.61 -2.84
CA ILE A 10 12.46 7.66 -2.98
C ILE A 10 12.99 6.32 -3.46
N ILE A 11 12.68 5.26 -2.71
CA ILE A 11 12.99 3.87 -3.07
C ILE A 11 11.73 3.08 -3.48
N SER A 12 10.54 3.55 -3.11
CA SER A 12 9.28 2.99 -3.63
C SER A 12 8.11 3.95 -3.49
N VAL A 13 7.14 3.83 -4.41
CA VAL A 13 5.84 4.49 -4.31
C VAL A 13 4.75 3.46 -4.59
N GLN A 14 3.94 3.15 -3.58
CA GLN A 14 2.87 2.15 -3.63
C GLN A 14 1.53 2.81 -3.29
N PRO A 15 0.38 2.26 -3.72
CA PRO A 15 -0.90 2.79 -3.29
C PRO A 15 -1.07 2.54 -1.79
N ARG A 16 -1.55 3.54 -1.07
CA ARG A 16 -1.87 3.47 0.36
C ARG A 16 -3.35 3.16 0.49
N ILE A 17 -3.66 1.91 0.81
CA ILE A 17 -5.02 1.38 0.87
C ILE A 17 -5.24 0.76 2.24
N ARG A 18 -6.40 1.06 2.85
CA ARG A 18 -6.91 0.35 4.01
C ARG A 18 -8.00 -0.62 3.56
N LEU A 19 -7.96 -1.83 4.08
CA LEU A 19 -8.97 -2.86 3.83
C LEU A 19 -9.80 -3.04 5.10
N THR A 20 -11.12 -2.93 5.01
CA THR A 20 -12.04 -3.34 6.07
C THR A 20 -12.69 -4.65 5.68
N ARG A 21 -12.65 -5.64 6.57
CA ARG A 21 -13.28 -6.95 6.39
C ARG A 21 -14.33 -7.19 7.47
N SER A 22 -15.43 -7.85 7.11
CA SER A 22 -16.47 -8.32 8.03
C SER A 22 -17.01 -9.64 7.51
N PHE A 23 -16.51 -10.75 8.07
CA PHE A 23 -16.80 -12.11 7.60
C PHE A 23 -16.49 -12.29 6.09
N ASP A 24 -17.50 -12.45 5.23
CA ASP A 24 -17.39 -12.59 3.77
C ASP A 24 -17.39 -11.24 3.03
N GLN A 25 -17.64 -10.13 3.72
CA GLN A 25 -17.66 -8.80 3.13
C GLN A 25 -16.32 -8.09 3.28
N PHE A 26 -15.99 -7.25 2.30
CA PHE A 26 -14.83 -6.37 2.37
C PHE A 26 -15.06 -5.04 1.64
N SER A 27 -14.30 -4.02 2.03
CA SER A 27 -14.27 -2.73 1.32
C SER A 27 -12.89 -2.09 1.38
N HIS A 28 -12.53 -1.35 0.34
CA HIS A 28 -11.25 -0.65 0.24
C HIS A 28 -11.42 0.85 0.46
N THR A 29 -10.56 1.44 1.28
CA THR A 29 -10.40 2.88 1.39
C THR A 29 -9.07 3.29 0.77
N TYR A 30 -9.12 4.03 -0.33
CA TYR A 30 -7.95 4.53 -1.07
C TYR A 30 -7.50 5.86 -0.47
N LEU A 31 -6.44 5.84 0.35
CA LEU A 31 -6.00 6.98 1.15
C LEU A 31 -4.99 7.88 0.42
N GLY A 32 -4.34 7.36 -0.62
CA GLY A 32 -3.25 8.05 -1.32
C GLY A 32 -2.12 7.09 -1.67
N TYR A 33 -0.89 7.51 -1.43
CA TYR A 33 0.32 6.74 -1.74
C TYR A 33 1.22 6.61 -0.51
N ALA A 34 1.85 5.45 -0.38
CA ALA A 34 2.90 5.15 0.58
C ALA A 34 4.24 5.33 -0.15
N VAL A 35 5.00 6.33 0.27
CA VAL A 35 6.31 6.66 -0.30
C VAL A 35 7.37 6.18 0.69
N ARG A 36 8.20 5.24 0.28
CA ARG A 36 9.32 4.77 1.09
C ARG A 36 10.59 5.50 0.67
N LEU A 37 11.37 5.92 1.67
CA LEU A 37 12.50 6.81 1.54
C LEU A 37 13.72 6.22 2.23
N GLU A 38 14.89 6.43 1.63
CA GLU A 38 16.18 6.38 2.31
C GLU A 38 16.69 7.82 2.44
N GLY A 39 16.92 8.26 3.68
CA GLY A 39 17.28 9.66 3.94
C GLY A 39 17.31 9.96 5.43
N GLU A 40 16.85 11.14 5.82
CA GLU A 40 16.90 11.60 7.20
C GLU A 40 15.53 12.09 7.69
N ILE A 41 15.27 11.87 8.98
CA ILE A 41 14.16 12.50 9.70
C ILE A 41 14.71 13.19 10.95
N ASP A 42 14.48 14.50 11.07
CA ASP A 42 15.09 15.36 12.09
C ASP A 42 16.60 15.12 12.29
N ASN A 43 17.33 15.09 11.17
CA ASN A 43 18.79 14.86 11.10
C ASN A 43 19.23 13.47 11.60
N ARG A 44 18.35 12.47 11.52
CA ARG A 44 18.68 11.07 11.83
C ARG A 44 18.53 10.21 10.58
N PRO A 45 19.62 9.58 10.09
CA PRO A 45 19.55 8.64 8.98
C PRO A 45 18.61 7.49 9.29
N SER A 46 17.70 7.20 8.35
CA SER A 46 16.73 6.13 8.47
C SER A 46 16.19 5.71 7.12
N THR A 47 15.64 4.49 7.06
CA THR A 47 14.71 4.09 6.00
C THR A 47 13.31 4.13 6.58
N PHE A 48 12.46 4.98 6.02
CA PHE A 48 11.12 5.22 6.57
C PHE A 48 10.09 5.40 5.47
N SER A 49 8.81 5.44 5.86
CA SER A 49 7.67 5.58 4.96
C SER A 49 6.79 6.78 5.32
N VAL A 50 6.40 7.56 4.31
CA VAL A 50 5.48 8.70 4.44
C VAL A 50 4.23 8.48 3.60
N GLY A 51 3.06 8.76 4.19
CA GLY A 51 1.77 8.76 3.50
C GLY A 51 1.46 10.11 2.88
N ILE A 52 1.26 10.14 1.57
CA ILE A 52 0.81 11.32 0.83
C ILE A 52 -0.58 11.09 0.24
N GLY A 53 -1.33 12.16 -0.07
CA GLY A 53 -2.65 12.07 -0.69
C GLY A 53 -2.62 12.06 -2.22
N LYS A 54 -3.74 11.70 -2.86
CA LYS A 54 -3.90 11.69 -4.33
C LYS A 54 -3.47 13.01 -4.98
N ALA A 55 -3.88 14.16 -4.42
CA ALA A 55 -3.55 15.47 -4.97
C ALA A 55 -2.04 15.79 -4.95
N ALA A 56 -1.32 15.33 -3.92
CA ALA A 56 0.13 15.51 -3.84
C ALA A 56 0.82 14.69 -4.93
N GLN A 57 0.40 13.44 -5.13
CA GLN A 57 0.94 12.59 -6.19
C GLN A 57 0.62 13.14 -7.58
N ALA A 58 -0.61 13.59 -7.84
CA ALA A 58 -0.98 14.19 -9.12
C ALA A 58 -0.16 15.45 -9.44
N LYS A 59 0.14 16.27 -8.42
CA LYS A 59 0.93 17.49 -8.57
C LYS A 59 2.42 17.21 -8.80
N HIS A 60 3.01 16.31 -8.04
CA HIS A 60 4.46 16.11 -8.02
C HIS A 60 4.94 14.93 -8.88
N GLN A 61 4.03 14.02 -9.25
CA GLN A 61 4.29 12.81 -10.03
C GLN A 61 5.49 12.01 -9.51
N LEU A 62 5.57 11.85 -8.19
CA LEU A 62 6.71 11.25 -7.52
C LEU A 62 6.99 9.86 -8.07
N LYS A 63 8.26 9.57 -8.30
CA LYS A 63 8.75 8.27 -8.77
C LYS A 63 10.02 7.88 -8.02
N VAL A 64 10.42 6.62 -8.20
CA VAL A 64 11.68 6.10 -7.65
C VAL A 64 12.85 6.98 -8.10
N ASN A 65 13.84 7.15 -7.24
CA ASN A 65 15.01 8.02 -7.40
C ASN A 65 14.79 9.52 -7.29
N ASP A 66 13.55 10.02 -7.22
CA ASP A 66 13.33 11.42 -6.85
C ASP A 66 13.85 11.66 -5.43
N VAL A 67 14.45 12.83 -5.21
CA VAL A 67 14.79 13.32 -3.87
C VAL A 67 13.72 14.31 -3.45
N ILE A 68 13.07 14.04 -2.32
CA ILE A 68 12.01 14.89 -1.79
C ILE A 68 12.34 15.37 -0.39
N SER A 69 11.71 16.47 0.00
CA SER A 69 11.74 16.97 1.37
C SER A 69 10.36 17.44 1.81
N GLY A 70 10.15 17.54 3.12
CA GLY A 70 8.91 18.04 3.67
C GLY A 70 8.86 17.94 5.20
N ALA A 71 7.64 18.04 5.72
CA ALA A 71 7.36 17.88 7.14
C ALA A 71 6.20 16.92 7.37
N CYS A 72 6.32 16.02 8.34
CA CYS A 72 5.36 14.95 8.63
C CYS A 72 5.08 14.81 10.13
N LEU A 73 4.11 13.96 10.47
CA LEU A 73 3.83 13.53 11.84
C LEU A 73 3.90 12.01 11.91
N PRO A 74 4.30 11.42 13.05
CA PRO A 74 4.16 9.99 13.25
C PRO A 74 2.68 9.62 13.17
N VAL A 75 2.40 8.45 12.58
CA VAL A 75 1.07 7.87 12.59
C VAL A 75 0.63 7.65 14.05
N ALA A 76 -0.60 8.04 14.36
CA ALA A 76 -1.14 7.94 15.71
C ALA A 76 -1.46 6.50 16.11
N ASP A 77 -1.93 5.70 15.16
CA ASP A 77 -2.25 4.29 15.35
C ASP A 77 -1.68 3.48 14.17
N PRO A 78 -0.53 2.79 14.37
CA PRO A 78 0.10 1.98 13.34
C PRO A 78 -0.77 0.83 12.81
N SER A 79 -1.80 0.40 13.55
CA SER A 79 -2.70 -0.66 13.11
C SER A 79 -3.63 -0.24 11.96
N LEU A 80 -3.79 1.07 11.76
CA LEU A 80 -4.70 1.67 10.78
C LEU A 80 -3.99 2.24 9.55
N GLU A 81 -2.67 2.28 9.52
CA GLU A 81 -1.89 2.92 8.47
C GLU A 81 -0.67 2.07 8.09
N PRO A 82 -0.45 1.79 6.79
CA PRO A 82 0.69 0.99 6.35
C PRO A 82 1.99 1.80 6.24
N VAL A 83 2.04 3.00 6.85
CA VAL A 83 3.18 3.93 6.81
C VAL A 83 3.53 4.39 8.22
N GLU A 84 4.77 4.80 8.42
CA GLU A 84 5.26 5.28 9.73
C GLU A 84 4.86 6.74 9.99
N PHE A 85 4.82 7.55 8.94
CA PHE A 85 4.54 8.97 9.02
C PHE A 85 3.42 9.39 8.06
N TYR A 86 2.64 10.38 8.46
CA TYR A 86 1.50 10.89 7.68
C TYR A 86 1.38 12.42 7.80
N LYS A 87 0.26 12.98 7.30
CA LYS A 87 -0.03 14.43 7.35
C LYS A 87 1.12 15.27 6.79
N VAL A 88 1.71 14.79 5.69
CA VAL A 88 2.82 15.45 4.99
C VAL A 88 2.39 16.84 4.53
N SER A 89 3.28 17.81 4.73
CA SER A 89 3.12 19.20 4.31
C SER A 89 4.45 19.78 3.87
N LYS A 90 4.43 20.91 3.15
CA LYS A 90 5.62 21.53 2.56
C LYS A 90 6.42 20.55 1.70
N LEU A 91 5.73 19.61 1.07
CA LEU A 91 6.33 18.62 0.18
C LEU A 91 6.97 19.32 -1.02
N GLN A 92 8.23 19.03 -1.26
CA GLN A 92 9.01 19.57 -2.37
C GLN A 92 9.83 18.45 -3.02
N VAL A 93 9.98 18.52 -4.34
CA VAL A 93 10.94 17.72 -5.09
C VAL A 93 12.23 18.54 -5.14
N VAL A 94 13.27 18.05 -4.46
CA VAL A 94 14.59 18.70 -4.38
C VAL A 94 15.38 18.45 -5.65
N SER A 95 15.35 17.21 -6.14
CA SER A 95 15.91 16.85 -7.44
C SER A 95 15.10 15.71 -8.05
N ALA A 96 14.82 15.83 -9.35
CA ALA A 96 14.18 14.76 -10.10
C ALA A 96 15.16 13.61 -10.29
N GLY A 97 14.70 12.39 -10.00
CA GLY A 97 15.43 11.17 -10.32
C GLY A 97 15.33 10.83 -11.81
N GLU A 98 16.30 10.08 -12.29
CA GLU A 98 16.16 9.40 -13.57
C GLU A 98 14.99 8.41 -13.49
N ALA A 99 14.18 8.36 -14.55
CA ALA A 99 13.14 7.35 -14.65
C ALA A 99 13.81 5.96 -14.65
N GLY A 100 13.18 4.99 -13.97
CA GLY A 100 13.60 3.60 -14.04
C GLY A 100 13.56 3.05 -15.46
N SER A 101 14.02 1.83 -15.63
CA SER A 101 14.07 1.21 -16.95
C SER A 101 12.66 0.92 -17.48
N PRO A 102 12.35 1.21 -18.76
CA PRO A 102 11.13 0.72 -19.41
C PRO A 102 11.00 -0.80 -19.43
N SER A 103 12.13 -1.53 -19.30
CA SER A 103 12.12 -3.00 -19.15
C SER A 103 11.57 -3.46 -17.80
N GLU A 104 11.40 -2.53 -16.86
CA GLU A 104 10.88 -2.72 -15.52
C GLU A 104 9.70 -1.75 -15.29
N PRO A 105 8.52 -2.01 -15.88
CA PRO A 105 7.37 -1.10 -15.80
C PRO A 105 6.87 -0.81 -14.37
N TRP A 106 7.38 -1.53 -13.36
CA TRP A 106 7.14 -1.27 -11.95
C TRP A 106 8.03 -0.19 -11.31
N GLU A 107 9.03 0.32 -12.04
CA GLU A 107 9.86 1.48 -11.67
C GLU A 107 9.31 2.81 -12.23
N LEU A 108 8.18 2.76 -12.95
CA LEU A 108 7.50 3.92 -13.51
C LEU A 108 6.75 4.70 -12.42
N THR A 109 6.38 5.95 -12.76
CA THR A 109 5.44 6.73 -11.94
C THR A 109 4.18 5.87 -11.69
N PRO A 110 3.79 5.66 -10.42
CA PRO A 110 2.63 4.84 -10.11
C PRO A 110 1.38 5.47 -10.73
N PRO A 111 0.44 4.65 -11.25
CA PRO A 111 -0.79 5.15 -11.85
C PRO A 111 -1.73 5.79 -10.82
N GLU A 112 -2.83 6.35 -11.30
CA GLU A 112 -3.90 6.84 -10.43
C GLU A 112 -4.54 5.72 -9.60
N LEU A 113 -5.10 6.07 -8.44
CA LEU A 113 -5.72 5.11 -7.52
C LEU A 113 -6.92 4.37 -8.15
N GLU A 114 -7.60 5.01 -9.09
CA GLU A 114 -8.69 4.46 -9.88
C GLU A 114 -8.21 3.27 -10.72
N VAL A 115 -7.00 3.33 -11.28
CA VAL A 115 -6.40 2.22 -12.04
C VAL A 115 -6.21 1.01 -11.13
N TYR A 116 -5.73 1.20 -9.89
CA TYR A 116 -5.65 0.09 -8.92
C TYR A 116 -7.03 -0.47 -8.58
N ARG A 117 -8.05 0.39 -8.44
CA ARG A 117 -9.42 -0.07 -8.17
C ARG A 117 -9.99 -0.88 -9.33
N GLU A 118 -9.85 -0.38 -10.54
CA GLU A 118 -10.34 -1.01 -11.77
C GLU A 118 -9.67 -2.36 -11.98
N ARG A 119 -8.36 -2.48 -11.75
CA ARG A 119 -7.65 -3.76 -11.92
C ARG A 119 -8.02 -4.82 -10.89
N GLY A 120 -8.51 -4.41 -9.71
CA GLY A 120 -8.72 -5.33 -8.61
C GLY A 120 -7.42 -5.96 -8.09
N HIS A 121 -7.51 -6.56 -6.91
CA HIS A 121 -6.36 -7.14 -6.22
C HIS A 121 -6.38 -8.66 -6.32
N ARG A 122 -5.20 -9.26 -6.16
CA ARG A 122 -5.03 -10.68 -5.84
C ARG A 122 -4.09 -10.84 -4.66
N ARG A 123 -4.31 -11.84 -3.81
CA ARG A 123 -3.50 -12.08 -2.62
C ARG A 123 -2.03 -12.34 -2.99
N LEU A 124 -1.12 -11.63 -2.33
CA LEU A 124 0.31 -11.81 -2.52
C LEU A 124 0.92 -12.49 -1.28
N ALA A 125 1.81 -13.45 -1.49
CA ALA A 125 2.58 -14.03 -0.40
C ALA A 125 3.49 -12.97 0.25
N ALA A 126 3.44 -12.86 1.59
CA ALA A 126 4.20 -11.84 2.34
C ALA A 126 5.71 -11.91 2.04
N ARG A 127 6.29 -13.11 1.99
CA ARG A 127 7.70 -13.32 1.62
C ARG A 127 8.02 -12.79 0.21
N THR A 128 7.11 -12.98 -0.75
CA THR A 128 7.29 -12.46 -2.11
C THR A 128 7.22 -10.94 -2.09
N TYR A 129 6.29 -10.34 -1.33
CA TYR A 129 6.23 -8.90 -1.17
C TYR A 129 7.56 -8.36 -0.62
N ASP A 130 8.05 -8.88 0.50
CA ASP A 130 9.27 -8.39 1.15
C ASP A 130 10.50 -8.48 0.25
N THR A 131 10.63 -9.58 -0.49
CA THR A 131 11.84 -9.90 -1.27
C THR A 131 11.81 -9.43 -2.72
N LYS A 132 10.64 -9.17 -3.30
CA LYS A 132 10.47 -8.87 -4.74
C LYS A 132 9.55 -7.70 -5.05
N CYS A 133 8.55 -7.40 -4.21
CA CYS A 133 7.53 -6.42 -4.55
C CYS A 133 7.50 -5.19 -3.64
N SER A 134 8.39 -5.06 -2.66
CA SER A 134 8.45 -3.93 -1.74
C SER A 134 8.83 -2.60 -2.42
N SER A 135 9.51 -2.68 -3.58
CA SER A 135 9.79 -1.54 -4.47
C SER A 135 8.83 -1.41 -5.65
N CYS A 136 8.01 -2.43 -5.92
CA CYS A 136 7.13 -2.49 -7.09
C CYS A 136 5.90 -1.59 -6.89
N CYS A 137 5.59 -0.72 -7.85
CA CYS A 137 4.42 0.16 -7.77
C CYS A 137 3.07 -0.58 -7.68
N TRP A 138 3.03 -1.86 -8.03
CA TRP A 138 1.84 -2.72 -7.96
C TRP A 138 1.74 -3.58 -6.70
N GLY A 139 2.84 -3.69 -5.95
CA GLY A 139 2.85 -4.37 -4.66
C GLY A 139 2.21 -3.48 -3.61
N VAL A 140 1.43 -4.08 -2.70
CA VAL A 140 0.75 -3.32 -1.64
C VAL A 140 0.82 -4.10 -0.35
N ARG A 141 1.18 -3.43 0.74
CA ARG A 141 0.89 -3.84 2.12
C ARG A 141 -0.26 -2.97 2.63
N MET A 142 -1.38 -3.61 2.95
CA MET A 142 -2.57 -2.93 3.47
C MET A 142 -2.69 -3.17 4.96
N ALA A 143 -2.99 -2.11 5.70
CA ALA A 143 -3.55 -2.23 7.03
C ALA A 143 -4.99 -2.76 6.90
N VAL A 144 -5.25 -3.90 7.55
CA VAL A 144 -6.54 -4.58 7.50
C VAL A 144 -7.23 -4.46 8.86
N GLU A 145 -8.43 -3.89 8.84
CA GLU A 145 -9.36 -3.87 9.96
C GLU A 145 -10.37 -4.99 9.80
N ILE A 146 -10.48 -5.87 10.79
CA ILE A 146 -11.39 -7.02 10.80
C ILE A 146 -12.47 -6.74 11.84
N ILE A 147 -13.69 -6.49 11.37
CA ILE A 147 -14.87 -6.34 12.22
C ILE A 147 -15.37 -7.74 12.60
N ILE A 148 -15.16 -8.13 13.86
CA ILE A 148 -15.57 -9.45 14.37
C ILE A 148 -17.08 -9.50 14.63
N ASP A 149 -17.67 -8.40 15.10
CA ASP A 149 -19.11 -8.27 15.34
C ASP A 149 -19.67 -7.02 14.66
N GLN A 150 -20.38 -7.21 13.54
CA GLN A 150 -20.99 -6.11 12.80
C GLN A 150 -22.03 -5.31 13.60
N TRP A 151 -22.57 -5.88 14.69
CA TRP A 151 -23.51 -5.22 15.58
C TRP A 151 -22.82 -4.37 16.66
N ASP A 152 -21.51 -4.52 16.82
CA ASP A 152 -20.63 -3.69 17.65
C ASP A 152 -19.30 -3.43 16.90
N PRO A 153 -19.35 -2.68 15.79
CA PRO A 153 -18.21 -2.55 14.87
C PRO A 153 -17.05 -1.71 15.42
N ARG A 154 -17.20 -1.14 16.63
CA ARG A 154 -16.16 -0.36 17.31
C ARG A 154 -15.62 -1.06 18.56
N GLY A 155 -16.38 -1.99 19.16
CA GLY A 155 -15.98 -2.70 20.36
C GLY A 155 -15.27 -4.03 20.12
N ARG A 156 -15.41 -4.64 18.92
CA ARG A 156 -14.79 -5.93 18.58
C ARG A 156 -14.16 -5.92 17.20
N VAL A 157 -12.93 -5.43 17.15
CA VAL A 157 -12.10 -5.33 15.94
C VAL A 157 -10.75 -5.99 16.18
N ASP A 158 -10.20 -6.59 15.13
CA ASP A 158 -8.82 -7.07 15.06
C ASP A 158 -8.09 -6.38 13.91
N TYR A 159 -6.76 -6.32 14.00
CA TYR A 159 -5.92 -5.62 13.03
C TYR A 159 -4.76 -6.49 12.57
N ARG A 160 -4.49 -6.48 11.26
CA ARG A 160 -3.30 -7.13 10.71
C ARG A 160 -2.87 -6.51 9.39
N ASP A 161 -1.65 -6.83 8.98
CA ASP A 161 -1.17 -6.51 7.64
C ASP A 161 -1.45 -7.65 6.68
N GLU A 162 -1.96 -7.30 5.50
CA GLU A 162 -2.06 -8.22 4.36
C GLU A 162 -1.38 -7.63 3.14
N THR A 163 -0.80 -8.52 2.32
CA THR A 163 -0.10 -8.14 1.09
C THR A 163 -0.89 -8.54 -0.14
N PHE A 164 -0.91 -7.66 -1.13
CA PHE A 164 -1.67 -7.80 -2.37
C PHE A 164 -0.84 -7.39 -3.58
N CYS A 165 -1.25 -7.87 -4.75
CA CYS A 165 -0.66 -7.53 -6.04
C CYS A 165 -1.75 -7.00 -6.97
N TYR A 166 -1.49 -5.84 -7.57
CA TYR A 166 -2.31 -5.24 -8.63
C TYR A 166 -1.65 -5.37 -10.02
N GLY A 167 -0.45 -5.95 -10.09
CA GLY A 167 0.38 -5.98 -11.30
C GLY A 167 -0.02 -7.10 -12.25
N PRO A 168 0.56 -7.14 -13.46
CA PRO A 168 0.20 -8.04 -14.56
C PRO A 168 0.00 -9.49 -14.13
N LEU A 169 -1.06 -10.15 -14.62
CA LEU A 169 -1.35 -11.52 -14.24
C LEU A 169 -0.20 -12.48 -14.60
N SER A 170 0.50 -12.21 -15.70
CA SER A 170 1.69 -12.90 -16.22
C SER A 170 2.99 -12.69 -15.41
N CYS A 171 2.97 -11.85 -14.37
CA CYS A 171 4.17 -11.51 -13.60
C CYS A 171 4.89 -12.74 -13.04
N LYS A 172 6.10 -13.02 -13.53
CA LYS A 172 6.95 -14.15 -13.12
C LYS A 172 7.32 -14.18 -11.62
N HIS A 173 7.21 -13.03 -10.95
CA HIS A 173 7.51 -12.90 -9.52
C HIS A 173 6.30 -13.17 -8.64
N TYR A 174 5.08 -13.11 -9.18
CA TYR A 174 3.87 -13.31 -8.40
C TYR A 174 3.82 -14.72 -7.80
N LYS A 175 3.45 -14.77 -6.52
CA LYS A 175 3.07 -16.00 -5.83
C LYS A 175 1.88 -15.71 -4.94
N ALA A 176 0.82 -16.48 -5.11
CA ALA A 176 -0.39 -16.35 -4.30
C ALA A 176 -0.06 -16.49 -2.80
N GLY A 177 -0.70 -15.65 -1.99
CA GLY A 177 -0.64 -15.77 -0.53
C GLY A 177 -1.42 -16.99 -0.03
N ALA A 178 -1.25 -17.31 1.26
CA ALA A 178 -2.13 -18.29 1.90
C ALA A 178 -3.58 -17.78 1.95
N LYS A 179 -4.54 -18.71 1.94
CA LYS A 179 -5.96 -18.38 2.11
C LYS A 179 -6.18 -17.57 3.39
N ARG A 180 -6.92 -16.47 3.28
CA ARG A 180 -7.15 -15.55 4.40
C ARG A 180 -8.28 -16.07 5.26
N ARG A 181 -8.09 -16.00 6.58
CA ARG A 181 -9.10 -16.38 7.57
C ARG A 181 -9.66 -15.10 8.17
N VAL A 182 -10.96 -14.90 8.08
CA VAL A 182 -11.65 -13.73 8.63
C VAL A 182 -12.53 -14.22 9.78
N GLU A 183 -12.18 -13.78 10.98
CA GLU A 183 -12.94 -14.12 12.17
C GLU A 183 -14.26 -13.35 12.21
N GLY A 184 -15.31 -14.04 12.64
CA GLY A 184 -16.63 -13.49 12.84
C GLY A 184 -17.16 -13.81 14.23
N ARG A 185 -18.38 -13.36 14.48
CA ARG A 185 -19.05 -13.46 15.78
C ARG A 185 -19.10 -14.91 16.26
N LYS A 186 -18.96 -15.11 17.58
CA LYS A 186 -19.05 -16.44 18.25
C LYS A 186 -18.07 -17.48 17.69
N GLY A 187 -16.89 -17.06 17.20
CA GLY A 187 -15.84 -17.96 16.73
C GLY A 187 -16.09 -18.53 15.34
N MET A 188 -17.03 -17.97 14.57
CA MET A 188 -17.16 -18.27 13.15
C MET A 188 -15.90 -17.82 12.41
N VAL A 189 -15.51 -18.57 11.39
CA VAL A 189 -14.36 -18.23 10.54
C VAL A 189 -14.75 -18.42 9.10
N TYR A 190 -14.62 -17.36 8.31
CA TYR A 190 -14.68 -17.42 6.86
C TYR A 190 -13.27 -17.65 6.32
N VAL A 191 -13.12 -18.56 5.35
CA VAL A 191 -11.87 -18.77 4.62
C VAL A 191 -12.08 -18.24 3.22
N GLU A 192 -11.30 -17.21 2.86
CA GLU A 192 -11.31 -16.63 1.52
C GLU A 192 -10.72 -17.64 0.54
N GLU A 193 -11.55 -18.11 -0.38
CA GLU A 193 -11.19 -19.10 -1.39
C GLU A 193 -10.51 -18.43 -2.60
N ASP A 194 -9.89 -19.25 -3.45
CA ASP A 194 -9.10 -18.76 -4.59
C ASP A 194 -9.98 -18.09 -5.66
N TRP A 195 -11.26 -18.46 -5.74
CA TRP A 195 -12.21 -17.84 -6.66
C TRP A 195 -12.44 -16.36 -6.38
N VAL A 196 -12.13 -15.85 -5.17
CA VAL A 196 -12.20 -14.41 -4.87
C VAL A 196 -11.12 -13.64 -5.64
N ASP A 197 -9.89 -14.18 -5.71
CA ASP A 197 -8.84 -13.58 -6.54
C ASP A 197 -9.21 -13.65 -8.03
N GLU A 198 -9.84 -14.76 -8.47
CA GLU A 198 -10.30 -14.97 -9.85
C GLU A 198 -11.43 -14.01 -10.22
N GLU A 199 -12.41 -13.78 -9.34
CA GLU A 199 -13.49 -12.83 -9.56
C GLU A 199 -12.97 -11.38 -9.61
N MET A 200 -12.08 -11.02 -8.68
CA MET A 200 -11.52 -9.67 -8.60
C MET A 200 -10.60 -9.31 -9.76
N THR A 201 -10.08 -10.31 -10.49
CA THR A 201 -9.14 -10.11 -11.60
C THR A 201 -9.60 -10.70 -12.93
N GLY A 202 -10.77 -11.33 -12.99
CA GLY A 202 -11.23 -12.11 -14.13
C GLY A 202 -11.53 -11.29 -15.40
N HIS A 203 -11.67 -9.97 -15.25
CA HIS A 203 -11.81 -9.03 -16.36
C HIS A 203 -10.48 -8.59 -16.98
N ARG A 204 -9.34 -9.03 -16.42
CA ARG A 204 -8.01 -8.58 -16.85
C ARG A 204 -7.35 -9.51 -17.83
N GLU A 205 -6.64 -8.93 -18.77
CA GLU A 205 -5.74 -9.67 -19.65
C GLU A 205 -4.42 -10.04 -18.94
N PRO A 206 -3.68 -11.05 -19.44
CA PRO A 206 -2.45 -11.52 -18.80
C PRO A 206 -1.41 -10.43 -18.53
N ASP A 207 -1.21 -9.52 -19.48
CA ASP A 207 -0.18 -8.48 -19.42
C ASP A 207 -0.74 -7.11 -18.99
N GLU A 208 -2.03 -7.04 -18.65
CA GLU A 208 -2.65 -5.85 -18.08
C GLU A 208 -2.14 -5.60 -16.68
#